data_AF-E4XX01-F1
#
_entry.id   AF-E4XX01-F1
#
_cell.length_a   1.000
_cell.length_b   1.000
_cell.length_c   1.000
_cell.angle_alpha   90.00
_cell.angle_beta   90.00
_cell.angle_gamma   90.00
#
_symmetry.space_group_name_H-M   'P 1'
#
loop_
_entity.id
_entity.type
_entity.pdbx_description
1 polymer ?
#
loop_
_entity_poly.entity_id
_entity_poly.type
_entity_poly.pdbx_seq_one_letter_code
_entity_poly.pdbx_strand_id
1 'polypeptide(L)'
;MAVDEDGVIFTTRYCGCCSEVGHKTDSNIQAISVGPGCDEVGTIAHEIGHALGFYHEMSRPDRNTAVTILWENIHPENRKNFKIEPDIETFGLPYDPYSIMHYGAYDFTWNNQPVMEFRPDLSIDIDEFLNAYHI
;
A
#
# COMPACT_ATOMS: atom_id res chain seq x y z
N MET A 1 -8.05 22.01 24.53
CA MET A 1 -9.10 21.44 23.67
C MET A 1 -9.05 19.94 23.89
N ALA A 2 -10.04 19.37 24.57
CA ALA A 2 -10.20 17.93 24.60
C ALA A 2 -10.78 17.53 23.24
N VAL A 3 -10.08 16.65 22.53
CA VAL A 3 -10.59 16.03 21.30
C VAL A 3 -11.45 14.85 21.73
N ASP A 4 -12.74 15.10 21.87
CA ASP A 4 -13.76 14.07 22.19
C ASP A 4 -14.22 13.31 20.92
N GLU A 5 -13.58 13.60 19.78
CA GLU A 5 -13.85 12.99 18.48
C GLU A 5 -12.58 12.31 17.97
N ASP A 6 -12.75 11.17 17.32
CA ASP A 6 -11.67 10.44 16.66
C ASP A 6 -11.16 11.23 15.45
N GLY A 7 -9.85 11.22 15.23
CA GLY A 7 -9.25 11.95 14.13
C GLY A 7 -7.83 11.53 13.78
N VAL A 8 -7.36 12.07 12.65
CA VAL A 8 -5.96 11.93 12.22
C VAL A 8 -5.19 13.21 12.50
N ILE A 9 -3.91 13.06 12.86
CA ILE A 9 -2.95 14.17 12.98
C ILE A 9 -1.78 13.95 12.04
N PHE A 10 -1.52 14.92 11.16
CA PHE A 10 -0.30 14.95 10.36
C PHE A 10 0.86 15.42 11.24
N THR A 11 1.94 14.64 11.28
CA THR A 11 3.10 14.92 12.14
C THR A 11 4.37 14.32 11.51
N THR A 12 5.50 14.40 12.19
CA THR A 12 6.75 13.76 11.76
C THR A 12 7.19 12.75 12.81
N ARG A 13 7.39 11.50 12.40
CA ARG A 13 7.88 10.39 13.24
C ARG A 13 9.12 9.75 12.63
N TYR A 14 9.79 8.90 13.41
CA TYR A 14 11.03 8.23 13.00
C TYR A 14 10.86 7.25 11.82
N CYS A 15 9.63 6.79 11.55
CA CYS A 15 9.33 5.88 10.44
C CYS A 15 9.49 6.52 9.04
N GLY A 16 9.61 7.84 8.92
CA GLY A 16 9.59 8.54 7.64
C GLY A 16 8.15 8.80 7.18
N CYS A 17 7.75 8.18 6.07
CA CYS A 17 6.37 8.17 5.59
C CYS A 17 5.70 6.92 6.16
N CYS A 18 4.71 7.10 7.06
CA CYS A 18 3.97 5.96 7.59
C CYS A 18 2.63 6.34 8.20
N SER A 19 1.69 5.41 8.14
CA SER A 19 0.43 5.41 8.84
C SER A 19 0.07 3.99 9.27
N GLU A 20 -0.75 3.88 10.30
CA GLU A 20 -1.36 2.61 10.70
C GLU A 20 -2.56 2.31 9.81
N VAL A 21 -2.87 1.02 9.59
CA VAL A 21 -3.98 0.62 8.73
C VAL A 21 -5.30 0.67 9.51
N GLY A 22 -6.25 1.47 9.01
CA GLY A 22 -7.60 1.62 9.57
C GLY A 22 -7.65 2.45 10.85
N HIS A 23 -8.84 2.51 11.45
CA HIS A 23 -9.10 3.28 12.67
C HIS A 23 -8.59 2.57 13.93
N LYS A 24 -7.66 3.19 14.65
CA LYS A 24 -7.22 2.72 15.96
C LYS A 24 -8.19 3.14 17.08
N THR A 25 -8.68 2.16 17.83
CA THR A 25 -9.61 2.38 18.95
C THR A 25 -8.93 2.57 20.32
N ASP A 26 -7.61 2.57 20.38
CA ASP A 26 -6.82 2.72 21.61
C ASP A 26 -6.45 4.19 21.91
N SER A 27 -6.80 5.11 21.01
CA SER A 27 -6.53 6.55 21.09
C SER A 27 -7.48 7.30 20.15
N ASN A 28 -8.03 8.43 20.60
CA ASN A 28 -8.85 9.30 19.74
C ASN A 28 -8.05 9.94 18.59
N ILE A 29 -6.71 9.88 18.64
CA ILE A 29 -5.85 10.49 17.61
C ILE A 29 -4.88 9.45 17.06
N GLN A 30 -4.93 9.27 15.75
CA GLN A 30 -3.99 8.47 14.96
C GLN A 30 -3.07 9.38 14.16
N ALA A 31 -1.78 9.07 14.13
CA ALA A 31 -0.84 9.89 13.38
C ALA A 31 -0.62 9.36 11.97
N ILE A 32 -0.56 10.30 11.03
CA ILE A 32 0.02 10.12 9.71
C ILE A 32 1.37 10.85 9.72
N SER A 33 2.45 10.10 9.53
CA SER A 33 3.80 10.66 9.50
C SER A 33 4.15 11.16 8.09
N VAL A 34 4.39 12.46 7.97
CA VAL A 34 4.95 13.12 6.80
C VAL A 34 6.35 13.59 7.20
N GLY A 35 7.33 12.72 6.97
CA GLY A 35 8.75 13.02 7.21
C GLY A 35 9.41 13.79 6.07
N PRO A 36 10.70 14.11 6.19
CA PRO A 36 11.48 14.67 5.09
C PRO A 36 11.40 13.78 3.84
N GLY A 37 10.97 14.35 2.71
CA GLY A 37 10.79 13.64 1.43
C GLY A 37 9.43 12.95 1.25
N CYS A 38 8.48 13.14 2.17
CA CYS A 38 7.13 12.56 2.09
C CYS A 38 6.05 13.59 1.70
N ASP A 39 6.42 14.82 1.36
CA ASP A 39 5.51 15.95 1.14
C ASP A 39 4.91 16.00 -0.27
N GLU A 40 5.15 14.97 -1.08
CA GLU A 40 4.48 14.79 -2.36
C GLU A 40 3.01 14.37 -2.17
N VAL A 41 2.12 14.90 -3.00
CA VAL A 41 0.68 14.63 -2.93
C VAL A 41 0.38 13.14 -2.99
N GLY A 42 1.11 12.39 -3.82
CA GLY A 42 0.95 10.94 -3.93
C GLY A 42 1.31 10.20 -2.64
N THR A 43 2.43 10.54 -2.03
CA THR A 43 2.87 9.94 -0.75
C THR A 43 1.88 10.25 0.36
N ILE A 44 1.44 11.50 0.50
CA ILE A 44 0.43 11.86 1.52
C ILE A 44 -0.87 11.09 1.29
N ALA A 45 -1.33 10.98 0.05
CA ALA A 45 -2.54 10.23 -0.29
C ALA A 45 -2.40 8.72 0.00
N HIS A 46 -1.22 8.13 -0.22
CA HIS A 46 -0.91 6.75 0.17
C HIS A 46 -1.08 6.53 1.68
N GLU A 47 -0.49 7.40 2.51
CA GLU A 47 -0.58 7.28 3.97
C GLU A 47 -2.00 7.53 4.50
N ILE A 48 -2.77 8.41 3.84
CA ILE A 48 -4.20 8.56 4.11
C ILE A 48 -4.95 7.27 3.74
N GLY A 49 -4.62 6.63 2.61
CA GLY A 49 -5.17 5.33 2.22
C GLY A 49 -4.99 4.28 3.30
N HIS A 50 -3.78 4.18 3.88
CA HIS A 50 -3.56 3.34 5.05
C HIS A 50 -4.49 3.71 6.22
N ALA A 51 -4.57 4.98 6.61
CA ALA A 51 -5.46 5.40 7.71
C ALA A 51 -6.93 5.05 7.47
N LEU A 52 -7.38 5.03 6.21
CA LEU A 52 -8.74 4.63 5.81
C LEU A 52 -8.97 3.11 5.87
N GLY A 53 -7.91 2.30 5.96
CA GLY A 53 -7.99 0.85 6.05
C GLY A 53 -7.44 0.09 4.84
N PHE A 54 -6.82 0.77 3.88
CA PHE A 54 -6.23 0.09 2.73
C PHE A 54 -4.85 -0.46 3.08
N TYR A 55 -4.66 -1.76 2.86
CA TYR A 55 -3.34 -2.37 2.82
C TYR A 55 -2.69 -2.12 1.46
N HIS A 56 -1.43 -2.51 1.32
CA HIS A 56 -0.79 -2.44 0.02
C HIS A 56 -1.44 -3.39 -1.00
N GLU A 57 -1.56 -2.94 -2.25
CA GLU A 57 -2.22 -3.72 -3.31
C GLU A 57 -1.50 -5.06 -3.55
N MET A 58 -0.16 -5.08 -3.52
CA MET A 58 0.61 -6.33 -3.66
C MET A 58 0.50 -7.28 -2.47
N SER A 59 -0.15 -6.89 -1.38
CA SER A 59 -0.43 -7.77 -0.24
C SER A 59 -1.76 -8.50 -0.37
N ARG A 60 -2.58 -8.23 -1.41
CA ARG A 60 -3.85 -8.92 -1.60
C ARG A 60 -3.73 -10.46 -1.66
N PRO A 61 -4.73 -11.21 -1.18
CA PRO A 61 -4.77 -12.68 -1.28
C PRO A 61 -4.66 -13.23 -2.69
N ASP A 62 -5.18 -12.50 -3.68
CA ASP A 62 -5.17 -12.85 -5.09
C ASP A 62 -3.96 -12.31 -5.86
N ARG A 63 -3.03 -11.59 -5.23
CA ARG A 63 -1.91 -10.90 -5.92
C ARG A 63 -1.07 -11.79 -6.84
N ASN A 64 -0.98 -13.09 -6.56
CA ASN A 64 -0.22 -14.04 -7.38
C ASN A 64 -0.85 -14.29 -8.77
N THR A 65 -2.07 -13.82 -9.05
CA THR A 65 -2.66 -13.80 -10.39
C THR A 65 -2.12 -12.66 -11.25
N ALA A 66 -1.57 -11.60 -10.64
CA ALA A 66 -1.11 -10.41 -11.33
C ALA A 66 0.41 -10.19 -11.24
N VAL A 67 1.03 -10.54 -10.11
CA VAL A 67 2.46 -10.29 -9.87
C VAL A 67 3.19 -11.51 -9.34
N THR A 68 4.50 -11.56 -9.61
CA THR A 68 5.45 -12.52 -9.01
C THR A 68 6.43 -11.75 -8.12
N ILE A 69 6.63 -12.20 -6.88
CA ILE A 69 7.62 -11.62 -5.96
C ILE A 69 8.96 -12.36 -6.10
N LEU A 70 10.02 -11.61 -6.38
CA LEU A 70 11.40 -12.08 -6.52
C LEU A 70 12.16 -11.93 -5.19
N TRP A 71 11.89 -12.87 -4.26
CA TRP A 71 12.33 -12.84 -2.86
C TRP A 71 13.85 -12.73 -2.66
N GLU A 72 14.62 -13.24 -3.61
CA GLU A 72 16.08 -13.19 -3.65
C GLU A 72 16.62 -11.76 -3.81
N ASN A 73 15.86 -10.84 -4.41
CA ASN A 73 16.26 -9.45 -4.65
C ASN A 73 15.84 -8.51 -3.51
N ILE A 74 14.97 -8.97 -2.59
CA ILE A 74 14.47 -8.18 -1.45
C ILE A 74 15.43 -8.25 -0.27
N HIS A 75 15.72 -7.11 0.34
CA HIS A 75 16.51 -7.05 1.57
C HIS A 75 15.88 -7.91 2.67
N PRO A 76 16.63 -8.82 3.34
CA PRO A 76 16.04 -9.81 4.25
C PRO A 76 15.12 -9.24 5.34
N GLU A 77 15.42 -8.09 5.96
CA GLU A 77 14.51 -7.47 6.96
C GLU A 77 13.17 -6.99 6.38
N ASN A 78 13.09 -6.73 5.08
CA ASN A 78 11.91 -6.17 4.42
C ASN A 78 10.99 -7.24 3.81
N ARG A 79 11.40 -8.51 3.75
CA ARG A 79 10.59 -9.60 3.17
C ARG A 79 9.20 -9.70 3.80
N LYS A 80 9.04 -9.38 5.09
CA LYS A 80 7.73 -9.37 5.74
C LYS A 80 6.73 -8.39 5.08
N ASN A 81 7.22 -7.30 4.48
CA ASN A 81 6.39 -6.28 3.83
C ASN A 81 5.76 -6.77 2.52
N PHE A 82 6.27 -7.86 1.94
CA PHE A 82 5.79 -8.45 0.69
C PHE A 82 4.93 -9.69 0.94
N LYS A 83 4.55 -9.97 2.19
CA LYS A 83 3.64 -11.08 2.49
C LYS A 83 2.21 -10.72 2.09
N ILE A 84 1.43 -11.77 1.80
CA ILE A 84 -0.01 -11.67 1.66
C ILE A 84 -0.61 -11.32 3.02
N GLU A 85 -1.52 -10.36 3.03
CA GLU A 85 -2.37 -10.04 4.18
C GLU A 85 -3.70 -10.80 4.00
N PRO A 86 -3.93 -11.86 4.80
CA PRO A 86 -5.11 -12.72 4.64
C PRO A 86 -6.45 -12.02 4.90
N ASP A 87 -6.44 -10.92 5.65
CA ASP A 87 -7.66 -10.23 6.09
C ASP A 87 -8.17 -9.17 5.08
N ILE A 88 -7.49 -8.98 3.94
CA ILE A 88 -7.96 -8.08 2.88
C ILE A 88 -9.18 -8.69 2.17
N GLU A 89 -10.28 -7.94 2.17
CA GLU A 89 -11.42 -8.16 1.29
C GLU A 89 -11.21 -7.42 -0.04
N THR A 90 -11.31 -8.13 -1.16
CA THR A 90 -11.11 -7.54 -2.50
C THR A 90 -12.37 -6.83 -3.03
N PHE A 91 -13.52 -7.02 -2.37
CA PHE A 91 -14.83 -6.55 -2.81
C PHE A 91 -15.21 -6.96 -4.24
N GLY A 92 -14.57 -8.00 -4.78
CA GLY A 92 -14.73 -8.42 -6.17
C GLY A 92 -14.11 -7.46 -7.20
N LEU A 93 -13.34 -6.46 -6.76
CA LEU A 93 -12.62 -5.56 -7.65
C LEU A 93 -11.37 -6.26 -8.22
N PRO A 94 -11.01 -5.97 -9.48
CA PRO A 94 -9.78 -6.48 -10.07
C PRO A 94 -8.56 -5.98 -9.31
N TYR A 95 -7.43 -6.65 -9.52
CA TYR A 95 -6.14 -6.19 -9.04
C TYR A 95 -5.72 -4.93 -9.79
N ASP A 96 -5.34 -3.86 -9.09
CA ASP A 96 -4.97 -2.59 -9.72
C ASP A 96 -3.44 -2.37 -9.75
N PRO A 97 -2.76 -2.60 -10.89
CA PRO A 97 -1.32 -2.42 -11.01
C PRO A 97 -0.88 -0.93 -10.90
N TYR A 98 -1.83 0.01 -10.99
CA TYR A 98 -1.60 1.45 -10.89
C TYR A 98 -2.11 2.04 -9.57
N SER A 99 -2.57 1.19 -8.65
CA SER A 99 -3.04 1.61 -7.34
C SER A 99 -1.97 2.42 -6.64
N ILE A 100 -2.38 3.54 -6.03
CA ILE A 100 -1.49 4.34 -5.20
C ILE A 100 -0.93 3.53 -4.03
N MET A 101 -1.59 2.42 -3.65
CA MET A 101 -1.19 1.50 -2.59
C MET A 101 -0.24 0.39 -3.08
N HIS A 102 0.16 0.39 -4.35
CA HIS A 102 1.05 -0.63 -4.91
C HIS A 102 2.52 -0.22 -4.78
N TYR A 103 3.39 -1.12 -4.29
CA TYR A 103 4.84 -0.88 -4.27
C TYR A 103 5.45 -0.85 -5.67
N GLY A 104 6.53 -0.10 -5.82
CA GLY A 104 7.36 -0.10 -7.01
C GLY A 104 8.13 -1.41 -7.19
N ALA A 105 8.48 -1.72 -8.44
CA ALA A 105 9.21 -2.94 -8.81
C ALA A 105 10.63 -3.02 -8.20
N TYR A 106 11.16 -1.93 -7.63
CA TYR A 106 12.50 -1.86 -7.05
C TYR A 106 12.52 -1.53 -5.56
N ASP A 107 11.34 -1.46 -4.92
CA ASP A 107 11.26 -1.09 -3.50
C ASP A 107 11.96 -2.15 -2.64
N PHE A 108 12.78 -1.69 -1.70
CA PHE A 108 13.55 -2.56 -0.77
C PHE A 108 14.50 -3.56 -1.45
N THR A 109 14.93 -3.31 -2.70
CA THR A 109 15.97 -4.10 -3.37
C THR A 109 17.33 -3.92 -2.69
N TRP A 110 18.14 -4.99 -2.60
CA TRP A 110 19.52 -4.90 -2.10
C TRP A 110 20.57 -4.95 -3.20
N ASN A 111 20.17 -5.33 -4.42
CA ASN A 111 21.08 -5.60 -5.55
C ASN A 111 20.71 -4.82 -6.82
N ASN A 112 19.82 -3.84 -6.71
CA ASN A 112 19.28 -3.03 -7.82
C ASN A 112 18.60 -3.88 -8.91
N GLN A 113 18.14 -5.09 -8.58
CA GLN A 113 17.30 -5.91 -9.44
C GLN A 113 15.83 -5.77 -9.02
N PRO A 114 14.86 -6.01 -9.93
CA PRO A 114 13.45 -5.95 -9.59
C PRO A 114 13.10 -6.95 -8.48
N VAL A 115 12.24 -6.54 -7.55
CA VAL A 115 11.68 -7.39 -6.50
C VAL A 115 10.31 -7.93 -6.85
N MET A 116 9.69 -7.38 -7.90
CA MET A 116 8.36 -7.73 -8.36
C MET A 116 8.25 -7.56 -9.86
N GLU A 117 7.60 -8.52 -10.51
CA GLU A 117 7.31 -8.48 -11.94
C GLU A 117 5.83 -8.77 -12.17
N PHE A 118 5.21 -8.05 -13.11
CA PHE A 118 3.88 -8.39 -13.59
C PHE A 118 3.91 -9.68 -14.36
N ARG A 119 2.87 -10.49 -14.18
CA ARG A 119 2.74 -11.74 -14.89
C ARG A 119 2.51 -11.48 -16.38
N PRO A 120 3.13 -12.26 -17.29
CA PRO A 120 2.95 -12.08 -18.73
C PRO A 120 1.51 -12.27 -19.21
N ASP A 121 0.72 -13.05 -18.46
CA ASP A 121 -0.69 -13.32 -18.71
C ASP A 121 -1.64 -12.28 -18.09
N LEU A 122 -1.11 -11.23 -17.45
CA LEU A 122 -1.92 -10.11 -16.99
C LEU A 122 -2.44 -9.34 -18.21
N SER A 123 -3.61 -9.72 -18.71
CA SER A 123 -4.40 -8.87 -19.59
C SER A 123 -5.00 -7.75 -18.74
N ILE A 124 -4.33 -6.59 -18.71
CA ILE A 124 -4.99 -5.37 -18.29
C ILE A 124 -5.97 -5.03 -19.41
N ASP A 125 -7.19 -5.56 -19.32
CA ASP A 125 -8.27 -5.10 -20.16
C ASP A 125 -8.66 -3.71 -19.65
N ILE A 126 -8.28 -2.68 -20.41
CA ILE A 126 -8.60 -1.29 -20.08
C ILE A 126 -10.11 -1.09 -20.00
N ASP A 127 -10.90 -1.81 -20.79
CA ASP A 127 -12.35 -1.70 -20.73
C ASP A 127 -12.88 -2.36 -19.45
N GLU A 128 -12.28 -3.47 -18.99
CA GLU A 128 -12.60 -4.08 -17.68
C GLU A 128 -12.22 -3.13 -16.53
N PHE A 129 -11.06 -2.50 -16.60
CA PHE A 129 -10.61 -1.52 -15.62
C PHE A 129 -11.58 -0.33 -15.54
N LEU A 130 -11.90 0.32 -16.66
CA LEU A 130 -12.82 1.46 -16.68
C LEU A 130 -14.23 1.08 -16.18
N ASN A 131 -14.73 -0.10 -16.58
CA ASN A 131 -16.04 -0.59 -16.13
C ASN A 131 -16.07 -0.90 -14.62
N ALA A 132 -15.01 -1.49 -14.06
CA ALA A 132 -14.93 -1.82 -12.64
C ALA A 132 -14.93 -0.58 -11.74
N TYR A 133 -14.35 0.53 -12.22
CA TYR A 133 -14.29 1.79 -11.48
C TYR A 133 -15.37 2.80 -11.88
N HIS A 134 -16.27 2.45 -12.79
CA HIS A 134 -17.32 3.34 -13.33
C HIS A 134 -16.78 4.68 -13.85
N ILE A 135 -15.61 4.65 -14.51
CA ILE A 135 -14.93 5.82 -15.08
C ILE A 135 -15.18 5.89 -16.59
#